data_AF-A0A357ZG64-F1
#
_entry.id   AF-A0A357ZG64-F1
#
_cell.length_a   1.000
_cell.length_b   1.000
_cell.length_c   1.000
_cell.angle_alpha   90.00
_cell.angle_beta   90.00
_cell.angle_gamma   90.00
#
_symmetry.space_group_name_H-M   'P 1'
#
loop_
_entity.id
_entity.type
_entity.pdbx_description
1 polymer ?
#
loop_
_entity_poly.entity_id
_entity_poly.type
_entity_poly.pdbx_seq_one_letter_code
_entity_poly.pdbx_strand_id
1 'polypeptide(L)'
;MIWFVAMRFSSDWPRPAARLCKVGEAAMVAGYSPYASWRKASAKITAFPPPCMNNWLGQAAAILSFNGDHGMKRFLLAVLGAGLLLIPAVIMPAITQAAPKAADNIVLSLPESALAQAIAAVTPFSFHSSSNMIQGTITVRGLHNLRLGNNNLRARLDLVGSNLEVITNLAGQQLRMKVGEVALAADVLAELRFDSRRQILFIKPLVDESQNVVGNEIGHSLIALLNGREFPLAMQDIKPFVAEIGGKTISITTRVTDIRALPQKLELSLTPKITGAAAR
;
A
#
# COMPACT_ATOMS: atom_id res chain seq x y z
N MET A 1 -7.54 4.74 -23.15
CA MET A 1 -8.15 3.42 -23.39
C MET A 1 -7.79 2.52 -22.22
N ILE A 2 -8.72 2.28 -21.30
CA ILE A 2 -8.50 1.46 -20.09
C ILE A 2 -9.13 0.09 -20.36
N TRP A 3 -8.33 -0.96 -20.25
CA TRP A 3 -8.76 -2.34 -20.51
C TRP A 3 -9.56 -2.90 -19.33
N PHE A 4 -10.73 -3.47 -19.65
CA PHE A 4 -11.61 -4.18 -18.74
C PHE A 4 -11.07 -5.60 -18.47
N VAL A 5 -10.84 -5.94 -17.21
CA VAL A 5 -10.76 -7.34 -16.77
C VAL A 5 -11.97 -7.62 -15.89
N ALA A 6 -12.93 -8.37 -16.44
CA ALA A 6 -14.08 -8.85 -15.71
C ALA A 6 -13.69 -10.12 -14.93
N MET A 7 -13.39 -10.00 -13.63
CA MET A 7 -13.37 -11.17 -12.74
C MET A 7 -14.83 -11.61 -12.49
N ARG A 8 -15.18 -12.77 -13.05
CA ARG A 8 -16.43 -13.48 -12.79
C ARG A 8 -16.14 -14.45 -11.64
N PHE A 9 -16.60 -14.15 -10.43
CA PHE A 9 -16.56 -15.11 -9.32
C PHE A 9 -17.60 -16.20 -9.59
N SER A 10 -17.13 -17.40 -9.96
CA SER A 10 -17.95 -18.60 -10.07
C SER A 10 -18.17 -19.17 -8.67
N SER A 11 -19.41 -19.21 -8.21
CA SER A 11 -19.81 -19.78 -6.93
C SER A 11 -20.05 -21.29 -7.06
N ASP A 12 -18.99 -22.06 -7.34
CA ASP A 12 -19.03 -23.53 -7.26
C ASP A 12 -18.01 -24.02 -6.24
N TRP A 13 -18.45 -24.13 -4.99
CA TRP A 13 -17.72 -24.83 -3.93
C TRP A 13 -18.07 -26.33 -3.98
N PRO A 14 -17.11 -27.24 -4.18
CA PRO A 14 -17.38 -28.67 -4.03
C PRO A 14 -17.53 -29.03 -2.55
N ARG A 15 -18.60 -29.77 -2.23
CA ARG A 15 -18.80 -30.39 -0.92
C ARG A 15 -17.69 -31.42 -0.65
N PRO A 16 -17.10 -31.48 0.56
CA PRO A 16 -16.10 -32.48 0.87
C PRO A 16 -16.75 -33.87 0.96
N ALA A 17 -16.35 -34.76 0.05
CA ALA A 17 -16.63 -36.18 0.12
C ALA A 17 -15.78 -36.81 1.24
N ALA A 18 -16.44 -37.53 2.14
CA ALA A 18 -15.81 -38.36 3.15
C ALA A 18 -14.88 -39.39 2.49
N ARG A 19 -13.61 -39.46 2.93
CA ARG A 19 -12.73 -40.60 2.63
C ARG A 19 -12.26 -41.26 3.91
N LEU A 20 -12.61 -42.54 3.96
CA LEU A 20 -12.18 -43.57 4.87
C LEU A 20 -10.65 -43.67 4.92
N CYS A 21 -10.11 -43.75 6.13
CA CYS A 21 -8.76 -44.24 6.39
C CYS A 21 -8.66 -45.70 5.93
N LYS A 22 -7.70 -46.00 5.06
CA LYS A 22 -7.12 -47.34 4.92
C LYS A 22 -5.64 -47.26 5.26
N VAL A 23 -5.27 -48.07 6.25
CA VAL A 23 -3.91 -48.36 6.72
C VAL A 23 -3.46 -49.67 6.06
N GLY A 24 -2.17 -49.79 5.77
CA GLY A 24 -1.49 -51.00 5.29
C GLY A 24 -1.01 -50.84 3.83
N GLU A 25 0.16 -51.29 3.41
CA GLU A 25 1.25 -52.03 4.04
C GLU A 25 2.45 -51.98 3.07
N ALA A 26 3.64 -52.27 3.58
CA ALA A 26 4.94 -52.07 2.95
C ALA A 26 5.20 -52.89 1.67
N ALA A 27 6.07 -52.37 0.81
CA ALA A 27 6.97 -53.19 0.00
C ALA A 27 8.27 -52.42 -0.30
N MET A 28 9.36 -52.94 0.24
CA MET A 28 10.75 -52.65 -0.14
C MET A 28 11.00 -53.08 -1.59
N VAL A 29 11.70 -52.25 -2.38
CA VAL A 29 12.73 -52.72 -3.33
C VAL A 29 13.83 -51.66 -3.41
N ALA A 30 15.08 -52.13 -3.30
CA ALA A 30 16.32 -51.37 -3.26
C ALA A 30 16.80 -50.91 -4.65
N GLY A 31 17.64 -49.87 -4.68
CA GLY A 31 18.49 -49.56 -5.83
C GLY A 31 19.21 -48.21 -5.79
N TYR A 32 20.47 -48.20 -5.33
CA TYR A 32 21.63 -47.34 -5.74
C TYR A 32 21.42 -45.80 -5.85
N SER A 33 22.00 -44.97 -4.95
CA SER A 33 23.39 -44.39 -5.01
C SER A 33 23.32 -42.85 -5.18
N PRO A 34 24.34 -42.00 -4.92
CA PRO A 34 25.27 -41.89 -3.80
C PRO A 34 25.24 -40.46 -3.18
N TYR A 35 25.11 -40.31 -1.86
CA TYR A 35 25.61 -39.10 -1.18
C TYR A 35 26.20 -39.49 0.17
N ALA A 36 27.51 -39.65 0.16
CA ALA A 36 28.34 -39.63 1.34
C ALA A 36 28.51 -38.18 1.83
N SER A 37 28.86 -38.09 3.12
CA SER A 37 29.47 -36.96 3.81
C SER A 37 28.61 -35.77 4.22
N TRP A 38 27.77 -35.91 5.26
CA TRP A 38 27.65 -34.91 6.34
C TRP A 38 27.20 -35.60 7.65
N ARG A 39 28.16 -36.08 8.46
CA ARG A 39 27.99 -36.26 9.91
C ARG A 39 29.13 -35.51 10.59
N LYS A 40 28.75 -34.50 11.39
CA LYS A 40 29.23 -34.20 12.75
C LYS A 40 29.08 -32.70 13.03
N ALA A 41 28.01 -32.34 13.74
CA ALA A 41 28.02 -31.27 14.74
C ALA A 41 26.65 -31.22 15.42
N SER A 42 26.40 -32.18 16.32
CA SER A 42 25.42 -32.04 17.39
C SER A 42 26.18 -31.52 18.60
N ALA A 43 25.80 -30.35 19.12
CA ALA A 43 25.84 -29.95 20.54
C ALA A 43 26.06 -28.44 20.70
N LYS A 44 25.00 -27.70 21.00
CA LYS A 44 24.82 -27.01 22.29
C LYS A 44 23.54 -26.17 22.23
N ILE A 45 22.52 -26.71 22.88
CA ILE A 45 21.37 -25.95 23.37
C ILE A 45 21.87 -25.19 24.59
N THR A 46 21.87 -23.86 24.52
CA THR A 46 22.02 -23.01 25.70
C THR A 46 20.97 -21.90 25.65
N ALA A 47 19.98 -22.06 26.54
CA ALA A 47 19.29 -21.06 27.33
C ALA A 47 19.07 -19.66 26.73
N PHE A 48 17.81 -19.38 26.41
CA PHE A 48 17.22 -18.05 26.39
C PHE A 48 16.99 -17.55 27.83
N PRO A 49 17.46 -16.36 28.23
CA PRO A 49 16.88 -15.60 29.33
C PRO A 49 15.83 -14.57 28.83
N PRO A 50 14.79 -14.26 29.62
CA PRO A 50 13.77 -13.27 29.29
C PRO A 50 14.25 -11.82 29.60
N PRO A 51 13.78 -10.79 28.87
CA PRO A 51 13.96 -9.42 29.29
C PRO A 51 12.89 -9.01 30.32
N CYS A 52 13.38 -8.56 31.47
CA CYS A 52 12.65 -8.01 32.59
C CYS A 52 11.95 -6.68 32.24
N MET A 53 10.80 -6.45 32.88
CA MET A 53 10.25 -5.14 33.21
C MET A 53 11.28 -4.33 34.03
N ASN A 54 11.39 -3.02 33.80
CA ASN A 54 11.28 -1.98 34.84
C ASN A 54 11.73 -0.57 34.37
N ASN A 55 11.04 0.41 34.95
CA ASN A 55 11.45 1.81 35.19
C ASN A 55 11.42 2.81 34.04
N TRP A 56 10.26 3.47 33.91
CA TRP A 56 10.14 4.84 33.42
C TRP A 56 9.66 5.73 34.58
N LEU A 57 10.62 6.26 35.32
CA LEU A 57 10.45 7.37 36.27
C LEU A 57 11.80 8.08 36.40
N GLY A 58 11.82 9.37 36.04
CA GLY A 58 12.88 10.30 36.39
C GLY A 58 13.84 10.66 35.25
N GLN A 59 13.66 11.85 34.68
CA GLN A 59 14.63 12.94 34.86
C GLN A 59 14.07 14.25 34.30
N ALA A 60 13.73 15.13 35.23
CA ALA A 60 13.68 16.56 35.03
C ALA A 60 15.10 17.14 35.21
N ALA A 61 15.28 18.38 34.73
CA ALA A 61 16.38 19.31 34.98
C ALA A 61 17.51 19.39 33.92
N ALA A 62 17.35 20.35 33.01
CA ALA A 62 18.43 21.20 32.49
C ALA A 62 17.78 22.56 32.17
N ILE A 63 17.81 23.52 33.09
CA ILE A 63 18.83 24.59 33.22
C ILE A 63 19.12 25.24 31.86
N LEU A 64 18.32 26.26 31.51
CA LEU A 64 18.74 27.31 30.60
C LEU A 64 19.00 28.57 31.43
N SER A 65 20.30 28.82 31.65
CA SER A 65 20.85 30.08 32.13
C SER A 65 20.78 31.09 30.99
N PHE A 66 19.91 32.09 31.10
CA PHE A 66 19.94 33.30 30.28
C PHE A 66 20.58 34.42 31.10
N ASN A 67 21.72 34.93 30.63
CA ASN A 67 22.44 36.04 31.22
C ASN A 67 22.68 37.10 30.13
N GLY A 68 22.53 38.38 30.48
CA GLY A 68 22.75 39.55 29.61
C GLY A 68 21.44 40.29 29.33
N ASP A 69 20.98 41.17 30.23
CA ASP A 69 21.45 42.55 30.43
C ASP A 69 21.18 43.45 29.23
N HIS A 70 20.09 44.24 29.32
CA HIS A 70 19.98 45.65 28.98
C HIS A 70 18.49 46.07 29.00
N GLY A 71 18.14 47.11 29.74
CA GLY A 71 16.87 47.83 29.53
C GLY A 71 15.97 48.08 30.73
N MET A 72 16.56 48.35 31.91
CA MET A 72 15.92 48.98 33.06
C MET A 72 15.29 50.33 32.65
N LYS A 73 13.95 50.45 32.50
CA LYS A 73 13.16 51.71 32.65
C LYS A 73 11.64 51.69 32.44
N ARG A 74 10.93 50.55 32.34
CA ARG A 74 9.45 50.57 32.12
C ARG A 74 8.59 49.80 33.13
N PHE A 75 9.13 49.56 34.31
CA PHE A 75 8.37 49.19 35.51
C PHE A 75 7.98 50.47 36.29
N LEU A 76 7.01 51.22 35.78
CA LEU A 76 6.32 52.28 36.53
C LEU A 76 5.12 52.77 35.72
N LEU A 77 4.03 52.00 35.74
CA LEU A 77 2.64 52.46 35.63
C LEU A 77 1.72 51.25 35.84
N ALA A 78 1.72 50.81 37.08
CA ALA A 78 0.62 50.07 37.66
C ALA A 78 -0.54 51.05 37.93
N VAL A 79 -1.76 50.51 37.88
CA VAL A 79 -2.91 50.94 38.70
C VAL A 79 -3.59 52.26 38.30
N LEU A 80 -4.69 52.17 37.54
CA LEU A 80 -5.97 52.87 37.79
C LEU A 80 -6.85 52.77 36.54
N GLY A 81 -7.88 51.93 36.60
CA GLY A 81 -8.83 51.78 35.51
C GLY A 81 -9.97 50.83 35.85
N ALA A 82 -10.48 50.94 37.08
CA ALA A 82 -11.74 50.36 37.49
C ALA A 82 -12.87 50.93 36.60
N GLY A 83 -13.32 50.13 35.64
CA GLY A 83 -14.37 50.47 34.68
C GLY A 83 -15.42 49.37 34.62
N LEU A 84 -16.22 49.33 35.67
CA LEU A 84 -17.56 48.75 35.78
C LEU A 84 -18.30 48.66 34.43
N LEU A 85 -18.50 47.43 33.92
CA LEU A 85 -19.52 47.15 32.91
C LEU A 85 -20.16 45.79 33.20
N LEU A 86 -21.26 45.85 33.94
CA LEU A 86 -22.24 44.78 34.16
C LEU A 86 -22.83 44.38 32.80
N ILE A 87 -22.34 43.27 32.23
CA ILE A 87 -22.96 42.63 31.07
C ILE A 87 -23.94 41.57 31.61
N PRO A 88 -25.24 41.64 31.27
CA PRO A 88 -26.20 40.62 31.67
C PRO A 88 -25.86 39.30 30.98
N ALA A 89 -25.64 38.27 31.80
CA ALA A 89 -25.42 36.90 31.36
C ALA A 89 -26.70 36.36 30.70
N VAL A 90 -26.79 36.51 29.39
CA VAL A 90 -27.78 35.82 28.57
C VAL A 90 -27.37 34.35 28.51
N ILE A 91 -28.05 33.54 29.32
CA ILE A 91 -27.95 32.08 29.33
C ILE A 91 -28.61 31.60 28.04
N MET A 92 -27.87 31.59 26.92
CA MET A 92 -28.31 30.90 25.71
C MET A 92 -28.31 29.39 25.99
N PRO A 93 -29.44 28.69 25.84
CA PRO A 93 -29.44 27.24 25.89
C PRO A 93 -28.57 26.74 24.75
N ALA A 94 -27.44 26.11 25.09
CA ALA A 94 -26.61 25.41 24.14
C ALA A 94 -27.46 24.29 23.54
N ILE A 95 -28.03 24.54 22.36
CA ILE A 95 -28.61 23.52 21.51
C ILE A 95 -27.45 22.58 21.19
N THR A 96 -27.36 21.49 21.96
CA THR A 96 -26.47 20.38 21.70
C THR A 96 -26.98 19.75 20.41
N GLN A 97 -26.50 20.25 19.28
CA GLN A 97 -26.70 19.61 18.00
C GLN A 97 -26.07 18.22 18.13
N ALA A 98 -26.93 17.21 18.27
CA ALA A 98 -26.51 15.82 18.21
C ALA A 98 -25.70 15.66 16.93
N ALA A 99 -24.40 15.36 17.08
CA ALA A 99 -23.53 15.14 15.95
C ALA A 99 -24.19 14.08 15.05
N PRO A 100 -24.24 14.30 13.73
CA PRO A 100 -24.82 13.31 12.82
C PRO A 100 -24.11 11.98 13.07
N LYS A 101 -24.92 10.95 13.39
CA LYS A 101 -24.45 9.58 13.65
C LYS A 101 -23.55 9.19 12.48
N ALA A 102 -22.26 9.04 12.76
CA ALA A 102 -21.28 8.67 11.74
C ALA A 102 -21.79 7.43 11.02
N ALA A 103 -21.97 7.52 9.71
CA ALA A 103 -22.43 6.39 8.91
C ALA A 103 -21.48 5.21 9.14
N ASP A 104 -22.03 4.05 9.48
CA ASP A 104 -21.25 2.85 9.75
C ASP A 104 -20.53 2.41 8.47
N ASN A 105 -19.21 2.57 8.44
CA ASN A 105 -18.39 2.17 7.31
C ASN A 105 -18.21 0.64 7.30
N ILE A 106 -18.38 0.03 6.14
CA ILE A 106 -17.98 -1.36 5.89
C ILE A 106 -16.47 -1.36 5.69
N VAL A 107 -15.74 -2.17 6.46
CA VAL A 107 -14.30 -2.36 6.27
C VAL A 107 -14.07 -3.66 5.53
N LEU A 108 -13.53 -3.57 4.32
CA LEU A 108 -13.06 -4.72 3.56
C LEU A 108 -11.57 -4.91 3.83
N SER A 109 -11.20 -6.06 4.39
CA SER A 109 -9.80 -6.43 4.63
C SER A 109 -9.34 -7.46 3.61
N LEU A 110 -8.35 -7.09 2.79
CA LEU A 110 -7.75 -7.96 1.80
C LEU A 110 -6.40 -8.47 2.32
N PRO A 111 -6.23 -9.77 2.57
CA PRO A 111 -4.95 -10.30 3.01
C PRO A 111 -3.91 -10.20 1.88
N GLU A 112 -2.65 -10.04 2.26
CA GLU A 112 -1.50 -9.93 1.37
C GLU A 112 -1.45 -11.07 0.33
N SER A 113 -1.78 -12.30 0.74
CA SER A 113 -1.83 -13.46 -0.14
C SER A 113 -2.90 -13.35 -1.23
N ALA A 114 -4.09 -12.84 -0.91
CA ALA A 114 -5.14 -12.62 -1.88
C ALA A 114 -4.77 -11.50 -2.86
N LEU A 115 -4.12 -10.44 -2.37
CA LEU A 115 -3.63 -9.36 -3.23
C LEU A 115 -2.54 -9.86 -4.19
N ALA A 116 -1.58 -10.66 -3.69
CA ALA A 116 -0.55 -11.27 -4.53
C ALA A 116 -1.14 -12.19 -5.61
N GLN A 117 -2.15 -13.01 -5.27
CA GLN A 117 -2.85 -13.85 -6.24
C GLN A 117 -3.61 -13.02 -7.29
N ALA A 118 -4.30 -11.96 -6.86
CA ALA A 118 -5.03 -11.09 -7.77
C ALA A 118 -4.09 -10.37 -8.75
N ILE A 119 -2.94 -9.88 -8.27
CA ILE A 119 -1.91 -9.25 -9.12
C ILE A 119 -1.32 -10.27 -10.09
N ALA A 120 -0.98 -11.47 -9.60
CA ALA A 120 -0.45 -12.54 -10.45
C ALA A 120 -1.42 -12.92 -11.58
N ALA A 121 -2.74 -12.90 -11.31
CA ALA A 121 -3.77 -13.21 -12.30
C ALA A 121 -3.93 -12.14 -13.40
N VAL A 122 -3.48 -10.90 -13.17
CA VAL A 122 -3.53 -9.83 -14.16
C VAL A 122 -2.18 -9.55 -14.82
N THR A 123 -1.10 -10.17 -14.35
CA THR A 123 0.21 -10.15 -15.02
C THR A 123 0.31 -11.28 -16.06
N PRO A 124 0.99 -11.05 -17.20
CA PRO A 124 1.70 -9.83 -17.58
C PRO A 124 0.77 -8.73 -18.12
N PHE A 125 1.14 -7.46 -17.90
CA PHE A 125 0.44 -6.33 -18.49
C PHE A 125 1.42 -5.28 -19.04
N SER A 126 1.01 -4.56 -20.08
CA SER A 126 1.86 -3.60 -20.80
C SER A 126 1.25 -2.21 -20.81
N PHE A 127 2.10 -1.19 -20.77
CA PHE A 127 1.72 0.20 -20.95
C PHE A 127 2.71 0.92 -21.87
N HIS A 128 2.20 1.84 -22.68
CA HIS A 128 3.04 2.68 -23.53
C HIS A 128 3.61 3.84 -22.72
N SER A 129 4.93 3.96 -22.70
CA SER A 129 5.59 5.16 -22.20
C SER A 129 5.58 6.21 -23.30
N SER A 130 4.88 7.31 -23.07
CA SER A 130 4.86 8.47 -23.96
C SER A 130 5.54 9.68 -23.30
N SER A 131 6.56 9.43 -22.49
CA SER A 131 7.29 10.52 -21.82
C SER A 131 8.19 11.28 -22.82
N ASN A 132 8.53 12.52 -22.50
CA ASN A 132 9.42 13.34 -23.34
C ASN A 132 10.85 12.81 -23.41
N MET A 133 11.24 11.93 -22.48
CA MET A 133 12.59 11.36 -22.39
C MET A 133 12.66 9.94 -22.92
N ILE A 134 11.63 9.11 -22.71
CA ILE A 134 11.62 7.71 -23.12
C ILE A 134 10.27 7.34 -23.73
N GLN A 135 10.32 6.80 -24.95
CA GLN A 135 9.21 6.25 -25.69
C GLN A 135 9.36 4.73 -25.81
N GLY A 136 8.24 4.01 -25.95
CA GLY A 136 8.24 2.56 -26.15
C GLY A 136 7.18 1.86 -25.30
N THR A 137 7.28 0.55 -25.19
CA THR A 137 6.32 -0.27 -24.43
C THR A 137 7.01 -0.93 -23.25
N ILE A 138 6.51 -0.68 -22.04
CA ILE A 138 6.99 -1.30 -20.82
C ILE A 138 5.97 -2.36 -20.42
N THR A 139 6.44 -3.59 -20.23
CA THR A 139 5.65 -4.74 -19.82
C THR A 139 6.09 -5.17 -18.43
N VAL A 140 5.15 -5.20 -17.49
CA VAL A 140 5.34 -5.86 -16.19
C VAL A 140 5.08 -7.34 -16.41
N ARG A 141 6.15 -8.14 -16.39
CA ARG A 141 6.06 -9.59 -16.55
C ARG A 141 5.52 -10.25 -15.29
N GLY A 142 5.96 -9.77 -14.14
CA GLY A 142 5.62 -10.37 -12.86
C GLY A 142 5.94 -9.47 -11.68
N LEU A 143 5.31 -9.79 -10.56
CA LEU A 143 5.54 -9.18 -9.27
C LEU A 143 5.72 -10.30 -8.25
N HIS A 144 6.85 -10.29 -7.55
CA HIS A 144 7.25 -11.31 -6.60
C HIS A 144 7.44 -10.72 -5.19
N ASN A 145 7.35 -11.58 -4.18
CA ASN A 145 7.62 -11.21 -2.78
C ASN A 145 6.85 -9.96 -2.30
N LEU A 146 5.58 -9.84 -2.70
CA LEU A 146 4.72 -8.74 -2.26
C LEU A 146 4.60 -8.74 -0.74
N ARG A 147 4.95 -7.60 -0.11
CA ARG A 147 4.79 -7.35 1.32
C ARG A 147 4.06 -6.04 1.54
N LEU A 148 3.03 -6.04 2.37
CA LEU A 148 2.34 -4.83 2.81
C LEU A 148 2.91 -4.36 4.15
N GLY A 149 3.14 -3.06 4.27
CA GLY A 149 3.52 -2.39 5.51
C GLY A 149 2.63 -1.19 5.77
N ASN A 150 3.10 -0.25 6.59
CA ASN A 150 2.33 0.95 6.97
C ASN A 150 2.25 1.93 5.79
N ASN A 151 1.15 1.89 5.03
CA ASN A 151 0.91 2.68 3.81
C ASN A 151 1.98 2.52 2.72
N ASN A 152 2.67 1.38 2.74
CA ASN A 152 3.65 1.05 1.72
C ASN A 152 3.51 -0.41 1.29
N LEU A 153 4.03 -0.69 0.09
CA LEU A 153 4.08 -1.99 -0.52
C LEU A 153 5.52 -2.24 -0.97
N ARG A 154 6.10 -3.37 -0.59
CA ARG A 154 7.40 -3.83 -1.09
C ARG A 154 7.19 -5.00 -2.02
N ALA A 155 7.88 -5.03 -3.15
CA ALA A 155 7.84 -6.15 -4.06
C ALA A 155 9.08 -6.17 -4.94
N ARG A 156 9.38 -7.33 -5.53
CA ARG A 156 10.34 -7.45 -6.62
C ARG A 156 9.59 -7.44 -7.95
N LEU A 157 9.92 -6.48 -8.81
CA LEU A 157 9.28 -6.32 -10.12
C LEU A 157 10.17 -6.87 -11.22
N ASP A 158 9.57 -7.64 -12.12
CA ASP A 158 10.17 -8.08 -13.37
C ASP A 158 9.59 -7.28 -14.53
N LEU A 159 10.42 -6.43 -15.13
CA LEU A 159 10.05 -5.48 -16.17
C LEU A 159 10.75 -5.84 -17.48
N VAL A 160 10.03 -5.67 -18.59
CA VAL A 160 10.60 -5.75 -19.94
C VAL A 160 10.17 -4.53 -20.74
N GLY A 161 11.14 -3.72 -21.14
CA GLY A 161 10.97 -2.65 -22.11
C GLY A 161 11.21 -3.17 -23.52
N SER A 162 10.33 -2.81 -24.45
CA SER A 162 10.43 -3.19 -25.86
C SER A 162 10.22 -1.96 -26.75
N ASN A 163 10.98 -1.90 -27.86
CA ASN A 163 11.03 -0.74 -28.74
C ASN A 163 11.29 0.56 -27.99
N LEU A 164 12.21 0.52 -27.02
CA LEU A 164 12.55 1.70 -26.24
C LEU A 164 13.35 2.68 -27.10
N GLU A 165 12.91 3.94 -27.10
CA GLU A 165 13.62 5.07 -27.70
C GLU A 165 13.89 6.12 -26.63
N VAL A 166 15.15 6.50 -26.46
CA VAL A 166 15.56 7.58 -25.56
C VAL A 166 15.70 8.85 -26.38
N ILE A 167 15.04 9.90 -25.92
CA ILE A 167 15.03 11.23 -26.53
C ILE A 167 15.83 12.17 -25.61
N THR A 168 16.97 12.65 -26.09
CA THR A 168 17.81 13.62 -25.37
C THR A 168 18.05 14.86 -26.22
N ASN A 169 18.27 16.01 -25.57
CA ASN A 169 18.68 17.23 -26.26
C ASN A 169 20.15 17.50 -25.93
N LEU A 170 21.01 17.45 -26.95
CA LEU A 170 22.43 17.77 -26.84
C LEU A 170 22.75 18.92 -27.79
N ALA A 171 23.29 20.02 -27.26
CA ALA A 171 23.62 21.23 -28.02
C ALA A 171 22.47 21.79 -28.88
N GLY A 172 21.24 21.74 -28.36
CA GLY A 172 20.04 22.19 -29.08
C GLY A 172 19.56 21.25 -30.19
N GLN A 173 20.22 20.10 -30.37
CA GLN A 173 19.78 19.04 -31.28
C GLN A 173 19.11 17.92 -30.49
N GLN A 174 17.94 17.49 -30.97
CA GLN A 174 17.22 16.37 -30.40
C GLN A 174 17.77 15.06 -30.99
N LEU A 175 18.35 14.22 -30.13
CA LEU A 175 18.83 12.89 -30.48
C LEU A 175 17.80 11.85 -30.07
N ARG A 176 17.53 10.90 -30.98
CA ARG A 176 16.66 9.75 -30.74
C ARG A 176 17.49 8.49 -30.85
N MET A 177 17.68 7.81 -29.73
CA MET A 177 18.47 6.58 -29.67
C MET A 177 17.54 5.40 -29.52
N LYS A 178 17.59 4.46 -30.46
CA LYS A 178 16.87 3.18 -30.35
C LYS A 178 17.65 2.25 -29.44
N VAL A 179 17.05 1.93 -28.30
CA VAL A 179 17.66 1.08 -27.28
C VAL A 179 17.26 -0.39 -27.44
N GLY A 180 16.11 -0.65 -28.07
CA GLY A 180 15.65 -2.01 -28.37
C GLY A 180 14.89 -2.63 -27.20
N GLU A 181 15.31 -3.83 -26.78
CA GLU A 181 14.70 -4.60 -25.69
C GLU A 181 15.58 -4.59 -24.44
N VAL A 182 14.97 -4.37 -23.28
CA VAL A 182 15.65 -4.29 -21.98
C VAL A 182 14.83 -5.09 -20.98
N ALA A 183 15.47 -6.02 -20.28
CA ALA A 183 14.87 -6.74 -19.17
C ALA A 183 15.50 -6.27 -17.86
N LEU A 184 14.66 -6.03 -16.85
CA LEU A 184 15.05 -5.52 -15.55
C LEU A 184 14.34 -6.29 -14.45
N ALA A 185 15.07 -6.64 -13.38
CA ALA A 185 14.49 -7.07 -12.12
C ALA A 185 14.95 -6.12 -11.00
N ALA A 186 14.02 -5.53 -10.26
CA ALA A 186 14.33 -4.56 -9.21
C ALA A 186 13.43 -4.74 -7.98
N ASP A 187 13.99 -4.51 -6.79
CA ASP A 187 13.22 -4.44 -5.55
C ASP A 187 12.67 -3.02 -5.38
N VAL A 188 11.35 -2.91 -5.25
CA VAL A 188 10.63 -1.63 -5.26
C VAL A 188 9.85 -1.48 -3.96
N LEU A 189 9.94 -0.29 -3.37
CA LEU A 189 9.10 0.18 -2.28
C LEU A 189 8.10 1.21 -2.83
N ALA A 190 6.83 0.88 -2.91
CA ALA A 190 5.79 1.81 -3.32
C ALA A 190 5.10 2.45 -2.11
N GLU A 191 5.01 3.78 -2.10
CA GLU A 191 4.16 4.53 -1.16
C GLU A 191 2.73 4.59 -1.72
N LEU A 192 1.75 4.42 -0.83
CA LEU A 192 0.33 4.42 -1.16
C LEU A 192 -0.34 5.65 -0.54
N ARG A 193 -1.03 6.43 -1.37
CA ARG A 193 -1.77 7.62 -0.92
C ARG A 193 -3.14 7.66 -1.57
N PHE A 194 -4.19 7.60 -0.76
CA PHE A 194 -5.56 7.70 -1.26
C PHE A 194 -6.09 9.13 -1.17
N ASP A 195 -6.65 9.63 -2.27
CA ASP A 195 -7.42 10.87 -2.32
C ASP A 195 -8.91 10.54 -2.38
N SER A 196 -9.59 10.68 -1.25
CA SER A 196 -11.03 10.37 -1.12
C SER A 196 -11.93 11.34 -1.87
N ARG A 197 -11.47 12.57 -2.16
CA ARG A 197 -12.25 13.54 -2.94
C ARG A 197 -12.25 13.15 -4.41
N ARG A 198 -11.08 12.80 -4.93
CA ARG A 198 -10.88 12.40 -6.33
C ARG A 198 -11.20 10.93 -6.59
N GLN A 199 -11.32 10.11 -5.54
CA GLN A 199 -11.42 8.65 -5.63
C GLN A 199 -10.25 8.04 -6.42
N ILE A 200 -9.04 8.51 -6.13
CA ILE A 200 -7.81 8.05 -6.79
C ILE A 200 -6.85 7.52 -5.74
N LEU A 201 -6.38 6.28 -5.92
CA LEU A 201 -5.25 5.74 -5.19
C LEU A 201 -3.96 6.06 -5.98
N PHE A 202 -3.09 6.87 -5.41
CA PHE A 202 -1.77 7.15 -5.95
C PHE A 202 -0.79 6.11 -5.44
N ILE A 203 -0.07 5.49 -6.37
CA ILE A 203 1.02 4.56 -6.10
C ILE A 203 2.31 5.24 -6.54
N LYS A 204 3.24 5.46 -5.63
CA LYS A 204 4.53 6.10 -5.93
C LYS A 204 5.66 5.09 -5.67
N PRO A 205 6.18 4.42 -6.70
CA PRO A 205 7.30 3.49 -6.53
C PRO A 205 8.57 4.28 -6.23
N LEU A 206 9.31 3.77 -5.26
CA LEU A 206 10.63 4.19 -4.85
C LEU A 206 11.56 3.00 -5.06
N VAL A 207 12.52 3.17 -5.96
CA VAL A 207 13.55 2.17 -6.22
C VAL A 207 14.86 2.73 -5.69
N ASP A 208 15.60 1.92 -4.94
CA ASP A 208 16.91 2.31 -4.46
C ASP A 208 17.90 2.29 -5.61
N GLU A 209 18.52 3.45 -5.90
CA GLU A 209 19.48 3.62 -6.98
C GLU A 209 20.77 2.82 -6.77
N SER A 210 21.05 2.42 -5.52
CA SER A 210 22.19 1.58 -5.17
C SER A 210 22.01 0.11 -5.52
N GLN A 211 20.80 -0.30 -5.95
CA GLN A 211 20.60 -1.66 -6.41
C GLN A 211 21.42 -1.90 -7.68
N ASN A 212 22.20 -2.99 -7.66
CA ASN A 212 22.92 -3.48 -8.83
C ASN A 212 21.92 -4.00 -9.86
N VAL A 213 21.48 -3.10 -10.71
CA VAL A 213 20.60 -3.38 -11.82
C VAL A 213 21.40 -4.14 -12.86
N VAL A 214 21.06 -5.42 -13.02
CA VAL A 214 21.69 -6.28 -14.03
C VAL A 214 21.27 -5.78 -15.41
N GLY A 215 22.11 -4.96 -16.04
CA GLY A 215 21.90 -4.46 -17.41
C GLY A 215 22.02 -2.95 -17.59
N ASN A 216 23.25 -2.42 -17.46
CA ASN A 216 23.75 -1.15 -18.05
C ASN A 216 23.01 0.16 -17.65
N GLU A 217 23.59 1.31 -18.01
CA GLU A 217 23.10 2.69 -17.79
C GLU A 217 21.63 2.92 -18.22
N ILE A 218 21.15 2.11 -19.16
CA ILE A 218 19.77 2.08 -19.65
C ILE A 218 18.80 1.57 -18.57
N GLY A 219 19.19 0.56 -17.80
CA GLY A 219 18.39 0.05 -16.67
C GLY A 219 18.17 1.13 -15.61
N HIS A 220 19.21 1.91 -15.31
CA HIS A 220 19.11 3.08 -14.43
C HIS A 220 18.17 4.15 -14.99
N SER A 221 18.22 4.41 -16.31
CA SER A 221 17.30 5.34 -16.96
C SER A 221 15.84 4.86 -16.88
N LEU A 222 15.58 3.57 -17.05
CA LEU A 222 14.25 2.98 -16.90
C LEU A 222 13.75 3.09 -15.46
N ILE A 223 14.62 2.87 -14.48
CA ILE A 223 14.30 3.07 -13.06
C ILE A 223 13.98 4.52 -12.78
N ALA A 224 14.76 5.47 -13.28
CA ALA A 224 14.50 6.90 -13.11
C ALA A 224 13.13 7.34 -13.66
N LEU A 225 12.60 6.67 -14.69
CA LEU A 225 11.24 6.93 -15.18
C LEU A 225 10.13 6.42 -14.26
N LEU A 226 10.40 5.42 -13.44
CA LEU A 226 9.42 4.87 -12.51
C LEU A 226 9.55 5.56 -11.16
N ASN A 227 10.79 5.75 -10.71
CA ASN A 227 11.13 6.25 -9.40
C ASN A 227 10.51 7.63 -9.15
N GLY A 228 9.76 7.75 -8.07
CA GLY A 228 9.17 9.00 -7.61
C GLY A 228 7.96 9.49 -8.40
N ARG A 229 7.56 8.83 -9.50
CA ARG A 229 6.36 9.20 -10.27
C ARG A 229 5.11 8.60 -9.64
N GLU A 230 4.07 9.42 -9.48
CA GLU A 230 2.79 8.93 -9.00
C GLU A 230 1.99 8.29 -10.14
N PHE A 231 1.54 7.06 -9.92
CA PHE A 231 0.64 6.32 -10.81
C PHE A 231 -0.77 6.39 -10.23
N PRO A 232 -1.70 7.16 -10.84
CA PRO A 232 -3.07 7.27 -10.35
C PRO A 232 -3.88 6.03 -10.76
N LEU A 233 -4.48 5.37 -9.78
CA LEU A 233 -5.47 4.31 -9.97
C LEU A 233 -6.85 4.85 -9.60
N ALA A 234 -7.73 4.96 -10.59
CA ALA A 234 -9.11 5.38 -10.36
C ALA A 234 -9.89 4.28 -9.62
N MET A 235 -10.50 4.63 -8.49
CA MET A 235 -11.28 3.71 -7.65
C MET A 235 -12.80 3.82 -7.90
N GLN A 236 -13.20 4.64 -8.87
CA GLN A 236 -14.60 4.92 -9.19
C GLN A 236 -15.33 3.74 -9.88
N ASP A 237 -14.58 2.74 -10.35
CA ASP A 237 -15.11 1.60 -11.11
C ASP A 237 -15.24 0.32 -10.26
N ILE A 238 -15.25 0.42 -8.93
CA ILE A 238 -15.53 -0.74 -8.07
C ILE A 238 -16.96 -1.20 -8.33
N LYS A 239 -17.10 -2.42 -8.86
CA LYS A 239 -18.41 -2.99 -9.16
C LYS A 239 -19.25 -3.09 -7.89
N PRO A 240 -20.55 -2.74 -7.96
CA PRO A 240 -21.45 -2.90 -6.82
C PRO A 240 -21.54 -4.37 -6.41
N PHE A 241 -21.75 -4.61 -5.12
CA PHE A 241 -22.05 -5.95 -4.63
C PHE A 241 -23.49 -6.28 -5.03
N VAL A 242 -23.66 -7.37 -5.78
CA VAL A 242 -24.97 -7.85 -6.22
C VAL A 242 -25.30 -9.11 -5.44
N ALA A 243 -26.39 -9.07 -4.68
CA ALA A 243 -26.92 -10.21 -3.95
C ALA A 243 -28.33 -10.53 -4.44
N GLU A 244 -28.67 -11.82 -4.55
CA GLU A 244 -30.02 -12.27 -4.86
C GLU A 244 -30.64 -12.92 -3.64
N ILE A 245 -31.79 -12.41 -3.18
CA ILE A 245 -32.50 -12.92 -2.02
C ILE A 245 -33.98 -13.04 -2.38
N GLY A 246 -34.51 -14.27 -2.39
CA GLY A 246 -35.93 -14.54 -2.67
C GLY A 246 -36.39 -14.02 -4.04
N GLY A 247 -35.56 -14.16 -5.08
CA GLY A 247 -35.84 -13.69 -6.43
C GLY A 247 -35.74 -12.16 -6.61
N LYS A 248 -35.21 -11.44 -5.60
CA LYS A 248 -34.94 -10.01 -5.69
C LYS A 248 -33.45 -9.75 -5.75
N THR A 249 -33.04 -8.95 -6.73
CA THR A 249 -31.66 -8.46 -6.85
C THR A 249 -31.48 -7.20 -6.01
N ILE A 250 -30.59 -7.26 -5.03
CA ILE A 250 -30.17 -6.12 -4.21
C ILE A 250 -28.80 -5.68 -4.72
N SER A 251 -28.69 -4.42 -5.13
CA SER A 251 -27.43 -3.80 -5.54
C SER A 251 -26.95 -2.87 -4.42
N ILE A 252 -25.76 -3.14 -3.91
CA ILE A 252 -25.09 -2.32 -2.90
C ILE A 252 -23.94 -1.59 -3.59
N THR A 253 -24.17 -0.32 -3.92
CA THR A 253 -23.12 0.54 -4.44
C THR A 253 -22.31 1.09 -3.27
N THR A 254 -21.00 0.99 -3.32
CA THR A 254 -20.11 1.49 -2.27
C THR A 254 -19.26 2.65 -2.76
N ARG A 255 -19.01 3.62 -1.89
CA ARG A 255 -17.98 4.65 -2.09
C ARG A 255 -16.80 4.39 -1.17
N VAL A 256 -15.58 4.45 -1.69
CA VAL A 256 -14.38 4.30 -0.87
C VAL A 256 -14.13 5.58 -0.08
N THR A 257 -14.08 5.48 1.24
CA THR A 257 -13.79 6.60 2.14
C THR A 257 -12.33 6.65 2.52
N ASP A 258 -11.67 5.50 2.66
CA ASP A 258 -10.26 5.39 3.02
C ASP A 258 -9.64 4.10 2.48
N ILE A 259 -8.33 4.12 2.22
CA ILE A 259 -7.54 2.95 1.86
C ILE A 259 -6.25 2.99 2.67
N ARG A 260 -5.98 1.94 3.43
CA ARG A 260 -4.77 1.82 4.24
C ARG A 260 -4.07 0.51 3.96
N ALA A 261 -2.77 0.57 3.70
CA ALA A 261 -1.95 -0.62 3.82
C ALA A 261 -1.50 -0.75 5.26
N LEU A 262 -1.71 -1.93 5.82
CA LEU A 262 -1.24 -2.35 7.11
C LEU A 262 -0.35 -3.59 6.91
N PRO A 263 0.46 -3.97 7.91
CA PRO A 263 1.19 -5.22 7.85
C PRO A 263 0.25 -6.38 7.49
N GLN A 264 0.58 -7.10 6.41
CA GLN A 264 -0.13 -8.28 5.91
C GLN A 264 -1.55 -8.07 5.33
N LYS A 265 -2.09 -6.85 5.31
CA LYS A 265 -3.45 -6.59 4.80
C LYS A 265 -3.64 -5.19 4.22
N LEU A 266 -4.50 -5.09 3.22
CA LEU A 266 -5.00 -3.83 2.68
C LEU A 266 -6.43 -3.63 3.16
N GLU A 267 -6.69 -2.55 3.87
CA GLU A 267 -8.03 -2.19 4.36
C GLU A 267 -8.64 -1.11 3.50
N LEU A 268 -9.86 -1.37 3.02
CA LEU A 268 -10.69 -0.41 2.32
C LEU A 268 -11.89 -0.08 3.21
N SER A 269 -12.04 1.18 3.57
CA SER A 269 -13.24 1.68 4.22
C SER A 269 -14.24 2.10 3.16
N LEU A 270 -15.45 1.57 3.25
CA LEU A 270 -16.51 1.72 2.25
C LEU A 270 -17.77 2.26 2.92
N THR A 271 -18.38 3.28 2.35
CA THR A 271 -19.73 3.72 2.75
C THR A 271 -20.74 3.14 1.77
N PRO A 272 -21.64 2.24 2.22
CA PRO A 272 -22.64 1.65 1.35
C PRO A 272 -23.77 2.64 1.04
N LYS A 273 -24.30 2.54 -0.17
CA LYS A 273 -25.56 3.15 -0.61
C LYS A 273 -26.42 2.03 -1.18
N ILE A 274 -27.47 1.68 -0.44
CA ILE A 274 -28.38 0.60 -0.81
C ILE A 274 -29.45 1.16 -1.73
N THR A 275 -29.61 0.58 -2.92
CA THR A 275 -30.76 0.85 -3.79
C THR A 275 -31.49 -0.45 -4.05
N GLY A 276 -32.71 -0.58 -3.51
CA GLY A 276 -33.59 -1.71 -3.75
C GLY A 276 -34.40 -1.50 -5.03
N ALA A 277 -34.36 -2.46 -5.96
CA ALA A 277 -35.33 -2.54 -7.05
C ALA A 277 -36.51 -3.38 -6.57
N ALA A 278 -37.71 -2.79 -6.52
CA ALA A 278 -38.92 -3.57 -6.32
C ALA A 278 -39.21 -4.37 -7.61
N ALA A 279 -39.36 -5.69 -7.48
CA ALA A 279 -39.84 -6.53 -8.57
C ALA A 279 -41.26 -6.05 -8.96
N ARG A 280 -41.45 -5.74 -10.24
CA ARG A 280 -42.77 -5.47 -10.83
C ARG A 280 -43.45 -6.78 -11.18
#